data_AF-A0AAV8EWQ8-F1
#
_entry.id   AF-A0AAV8EWQ8-F1
#
_cell.length_a   1.000
_cell.length_b   1.000
_cell.length_c   1.000
_cell.angle_alpha   90.00
_cell.angle_beta   90.00
_cell.angle_gamma   90.00
#
_symmetry.space_group_name_H-M   'P 1'
#
loop_
_entity.id
_entity.type
_entity.pdbx_description
1 polymer ?
#
loop_
_entity_poly.entity_id
_entity_poly.type
_entity_poly.pdbx_seq_one_letter_code
_entity_poly.pdbx_strand_id
1 'polypeptide(L)'
;MAGKKTMFQKSVAALLLLGIFCIVFLISRRDRNVSIENVPTITHRVYLDVDIDGQHLGRIVIGLYGDAVPKTAENFRALCTGEKGNGTTGKPLHYKGTPFHRIIPGFMVQGGDILRGDGKGSESIYGGKFPDENFSIKHSHAGVVSMANSGPDSNGSQFFITTIKTSWLDGEHVAFGRVIQGMDTVFAIEGGAGTYNGKPRKKVVIIDSGELPQTESEEV
;
A
#
# COMPACT_ATOMS: atom_id res chain seq x y z
N MET A 1 -17.44 69.33 -18.55
CA MET A 1 -16.53 68.69 -17.57
C MET A 1 -17.16 67.58 -16.71
N ALA A 2 -18.49 67.34 -16.75
CA ALA A 2 -19.15 66.37 -15.87
C ALA A 2 -18.93 64.88 -16.24
N GLY A 3 -18.84 64.52 -17.53
CA GLY A 3 -18.78 63.11 -17.97
C GLY A 3 -17.47 62.36 -17.69
N LYS A 4 -16.33 63.06 -17.56
CA LYS A 4 -15.03 62.43 -17.25
C LYS A 4 -14.93 61.99 -15.79
N LYS A 5 -15.56 62.73 -14.85
CA LYS A 5 -15.59 62.35 -13.42
C LYS A 5 -16.41 61.08 -13.20
N THR A 6 -17.57 60.97 -13.86
CA THR A 6 -18.45 59.79 -13.74
C THR A 6 -17.83 58.53 -14.34
N MET A 7 -17.12 58.65 -15.46
CA MET A 7 -16.41 57.52 -16.08
C MET A 7 -15.25 57.04 -15.20
N PHE A 8 -14.42 57.97 -14.69
CA PHE A 8 -13.31 57.65 -13.80
C PHE A 8 -13.79 56.96 -12.50
N GLN A 9 -14.87 57.45 -11.91
CA GLN A 9 -15.43 56.89 -10.68
C GLN A 9 -16.02 55.48 -10.88
N LYS A 10 -16.62 55.20 -12.05
CA LYS A 10 -17.08 53.85 -12.43
C LYS A 10 -15.93 52.88 -12.66
N SER A 11 -14.84 53.32 -13.31
CA SER A 11 -13.65 52.49 -13.52
C SER A 11 -12.92 52.16 -12.22
N VAL A 12 -12.79 53.11 -11.30
CA VAL A 12 -12.21 52.88 -9.96
C VAL A 12 -13.07 51.92 -9.15
N ALA A 13 -14.40 52.04 -9.19
CA ALA A 13 -15.31 51.12 -8.51
C ALA A 13 -15.22 49.69 -9.07
N ALA A 14 -15.10 49.53 -10.39
CA ALA A 14 -14.94 48.22 -11.02
C ALA A 14 -13.60 47.54 -10.65
N LEU A 15 -12.50 48.31 -10.59
CA LEU A 15 -11.19 47.83 -10.15
C LEU A 15 -11.19 47.41 -8.67
N LEU A 16 -11.88 48.16 -7.80
CA LEU A 16 -12.04 47.81 -6.39
C LEU A 16 -12.86 46.53 -6.22
N LEU A 17 -13.96 46.36 -6.97
CA LEU A 17 -14.77 45.14 -6.94
C LEU A 17 -14.02 43.92 -7.47
N LEU A 18 -13.24 44.07 -8.54
CA LEU A 18 -12.41 42.99 -9.08
C LEU A 18 -11.29 42.60 -8.09
N GLY A 19 -10.68 43.58 -7.43
CA GLY A 19 -9.69 43.37 -6.38
C GLY A 19 -10.25 42.63 -5.17
N ILE A 20 -11.44 43.03 -4.71
CA ILE A 20 -12.16 42.33 -3.63
C ILE A 20 -12.51 40.90 -4.06
N PHE A 21 -12.98 40.69 -5.28
CA PHE A 21 -13.27 39.35 -5.80
C PHE A 21 -12.01 38.48 -5.89
N CYS A 22 -10.88 39.02 -6.36
CA CYS A 22 -9.60 38.32 -6.37
C CYS A 22 -9.11 38.01 -4.95
N ILE A 23 -9.25 38.93 -4.00
CA ILE A 23 -8.87 38.72 -2.60
C ILE A 23 -9.77 37.67 -1.96
N VAL A 24 -11.09 37.74 -2.15
CA VAL A 24 -12.04 36.71 -1.67
C VAL A 24 -11.74 35.37 -2.34
N PHE A 25 -11.45 35.32 -3.63
CA PHE A 25 -11.06 34.09 -4.33
C PHE A 25 -9.72 33.53 -3.83
N LEU A 26 -8.76 34.38 -3.49
CA LEU A 26 -7.47 33.99 -2.89
C LEU A 26 -7.64 33.53 -1.44
N ILE A 27 -8.55 34.14 -0.66
CA ILE A 27 -8.90 33.73 0.71
C ILE A 27 -9.72 32.42 0.68
N SER A 28 -10.69 32.28 -0.23
CA SER A 28 -11.44 31.04 -0.44
C SER A 28 -10.57 29.89 -0.96
N ARG A 29 -9.43 30.18 -1.59
CA ARG A 29 -8.39 29.17 -1.92
C ARG A 29 -7.50 28.80 -0.73
N ARG A 30 -7.53 29.56 0.36
CA ARG A 30 -6.64 29.38 1.52
C ARG A 30 -7.15 28.37 2.54
N ASP A 31 -8.45 28.06 2.55
CA ASP A 31 -9.03 27.06 3.45
C ASP A 31 -9.21 25.69 2.77
N ARG A 32 -8.14 25.15 2.19
CA ARG A 32 -8.04 23.69 2.14
C ARG A 32 -7.55 23.24 3.50
N ASN A 33 -8.48 22.90 4.38
CA ASN A 33 -8.20 21.98 5.48
C ASN A 33 -7.60 20.72 4.87
N VAL A 34 -6.28 20.63 4.84
CA VAL A 34 -5.59 19.36 4.66
C VAL A 34 -5.96 18.56 5.90
N SER A 35 -6.93 17.67 5.78
CA SER A 35 -7.15 16.64 6.79
C SER A 35 -5.83 15.89 6.91
N ILE A 36 -5.15 16.05 8.04
CA ILE A 36 -4.01 15.20 8.37
C ILE A 36 -4.59 13.78 8.45
N GLU A 37 -4.38 13.00 7.39
CA GLU A 37 -4.69 11.58 7.41
C GLU A 37 -3.78 11.01 8.50
N ASN A 38 -4.36 10.55 9.61
CA ASN A 38 -3.60 9.92 10.69
C ASN A 38 -3.00 8.63 10.13
N VAL A 39 -1.78 8.73 9.59
CA VAL A 39 -1.01 7.58 9.12
C VAL A 39 -0.67 6.74 10.36
N PRO A 40 -1.06 5.46 10.41
CA PRO A 40 -0.74 4.63 11.56
C PRO A 40 0.77 4.52 11.77
N THR A 41 1.18 4.43 13.03
CA THR A 41 2.58 4.25 13.41
C THR A 41 3.16 2.97 12.83
N ILE A 42 4.37 3.05 12.28
CA ILE A 42 5.12 1.87 11.84
C ILE A 42 5.81 1.28 13.06
N THR A 43 5.44 0.06 13.43
CA THR A 43 6.01 -0.64 14.60
C THR A 43 7.05 -1.69 14.22
N HIS A 44 6.99 -2.21 13.00
CA HIS A 44 7.97 -3.19 12.50
C HIS A 44 8.36 -2.84 11.06
N ARG A 45 9.58 -3.21 10.68
CA ARG A 45 10.09 -3.06 9.32
C ARG A 45 10.51 -4.43 8.80
N VAL A 46 9.95 -4.85 7.69
CA VAL A 46 10.30 -6.12 7.05
C VAL A 46 10.76 -5.87 5.62
N TYR A 47 11.48 -6.83 5.04
CA TYR A 47 11.97 -6.73 3.67
C TYR A 47 11.62 -7.96 2.84
N LEU A 48 11.51 -7.74 1.53
CA LEU A 48 11.39 -8.75 0.48
C LEU A 48 12.45 -8.45 -0.58
N ASP A 49 13.40 -9.34 -0.78
CA ASP A 49 14.33 -9.29 -1.92
C ASP A 49 13.72 -10.04 -3.09
N VAL A 50 13.69 -9.42 -4.26
CA VAL A 50 12.91 -9.91 -5.40
C VAL A 50 13.79 -10.12 -6.62
N ASP A 51 13.56 -11.25 -7.28
CA ASP A 51 14.11 -11.56 -8.60
C ASP A 51 13.01 -11.57 -9.67
N ILE A 52 13.39 -11.25 -10.90
CA ILE A 52 12.60 -11.46 -12.13
C ILE A 52 13.39 -12.34 -13.10
N ASP A 53 12.83 -13.50 -13.47
CA ASP A 53 13.50 -14.53 -14.27
C ASP A 53 14.93 -14.89 -13.78
N GLY A 54 15.12 -14.87 -12.45
CA GLY A 54 16.40 -15.20 -11.80
C GLY A 54 17.44 -14.08 -11.81
N GLN A 55 17.05 -12.86 -12.22
CA GLN A 55 17.88 -11.67 -12.09
C GLN A 55 17.40 -10.83 -10.91
N HIS A 56 18.33 -10.45 -10.05
CA HIS A 56 18.03 -9.59 -8.91
C HIS A 56 17.48 -8.25 -9.36
N LEU A 57 16.26 -7.95 -8.91
CA LEU A 57 15.56 -6.73 -9.25
C LEU A 57 15.76 -5.65 -8.18
N GLY A 58 15.64 -6.03 -6.91
CA GLY A 58 15.82 -5.11 -5.78
C GLY A 58 15.13 -5.57 -4.51
N ARG A 59 15.17 -4.69 -3.50
CA ARG A 59 14.58 -4.89 -2.17
C ARG A 59 13.36 -3.99 -1.98
N ILE A 60 12.26 -4.57 -1.50
CA ILE A 60 11.08 -3.85 -1.01
C ILE A 60 11.14 -3.85 0.52
N VAL A 61 11.08 -2.68 1.15
CA VAL A 61 10.97 -2.55 2.61
C VAL A 61 9.57 -2.08 2.96
N ILE A 62 8.90 -2.82 3.85
CA ILE A 62 7.52 -2.60 4.26
C ILE A 62 7.51 -2.21 5.74
N GLY A 63 6.87 -1.09 6.06
CA GLY A 63 6.52 -0.72 7.42
C GLY A 63 5.16 -1.32 7.79
N LEU A 64 5.08 -2.01 8.92
CA LEU A 64 3.86 -2.66 9.41
C LEU A 64 3.20 -1.85 10.52
N TYR A 65 1.88 -1.76 10.49
CA TYR A 65 1.06 -0.98 11.43
C TYR A 65 0.62 -1.81 12.63
N GLY A 66 1.57 -2.35 13.40
CA GLY A 66 1.27 -3.31 14.47
C GLY A 66 0.47 -2.76 15.65
N ASP A 67 0.38 -1.44 15.82
CA ASP A 67 -0.54 -0.87 16.84
C ASP A 67 -2.01 -0.89 16.35
N ALA A 68 -2.23 -0.69 15.05
CA ALA A 68 -3.56 -0.61 14.47
C ALA A 68 -4.14 -1.99 14.13
N VAL A 69 -3.28 -2.93 13.71
CA VAL A 69 -3.64 -4.29 13.30
C VAL A 69 -2.58 -5.31 13.78
N PRO A 70 -2.43 -5.49 15.11
CA PRO A 70 -1.37 -6.31 15.69
C PRO A 70 -1.34 -7.76 15.18
N LYS A 71 -2.50 -8.40 15.00
CA LYS A 71 -2.53 -9.80 14.51
C LYS A 71 -2.14 -9.90 13.04
N THR A 72 -2.65 -8.99 12.22
CA THR A 72 -2.36 -8.98 10.78
C THR A 72 -0.88 -8.66 10.53
N ALA A 73 -0.35 -7.67 11.26
CA ALA A 73 1.06 -7.30 11.20
C ALA A 73 1.97 -8.44 11.67
N GLU A 74 1.68 -9.07 12.83
CA GLU A 74 2.49 -10.19 13.35
C GLU A 74 2.47 -11.40 12.41
N ASN A 75 1.33 -11.71 11.79
CA ASN A 75 1.25 -12.76 10.77
C ASN A 75 2.22 -12.49 9.61
N PHE A 76 2.18 -11.28 9.04
CA PHE A 76 3.07 -10.94 7.93
C PHE A 76 4.54 -10.93 8.34
N ARG A 77 4.86 -10.36 9.51
CA ARG A 77 6.23 -10.30 10.05
C ARG A 77 6.82 -11.70 10.24
N ALA A 78 6.09 -12.58 10.92
CA ALA A 78 6.53 -13.94 11.17
C ALA A 78 6.65 -14.78 9.88
N LEU A 79 5.78 -14.55 8.88
CA LEU A 79 5.92 -15.15 7.55
C LEU A 79 7.12 -14.59 6.76
N CYS A 80 7.56 -13.35 7.04
CA CYS A 80 8.80 -12.83 6.48
C CYS A 80 10.03 -13.51 7.09
N THR A 81 10.03 -13.77 8.41
CA THR A 81 11.18 -14.36 9.12
C THR A 81 11.24 -15.89 9.01
N GLY A 82 10.11 -16.56 8.82
CA GLY A 82 10.02 -18.02 8.85
C GLY A 82 10.16 -18.63 10.25
N GLU A 83 10.12 -17.81 11.30
CA GLU A 83 10.43 -18.25 12.68
C GLU A 83 9.44 -19.28 13.26
N LYS A 84 8.24 -19.39 12.69
CA LYS A 84 7.19 -20.31 13.15
C LYS A 84 7.37 -21.73 12.62
N GLY A 85 8.41 -22.00 11.84
CA GLY A 85 8.70 -23.33 11.32
C GLY A 85 7.67 -23.79 10.29
N ASN A 86 7.16 -25.02 10.44
CA ASN A 86 6.20 -25.59 9.50
C ASN A 86 4.75 -25.38 9.98
N GLY A 87 3.86 -25.09 9.04
CA GLY A 87 2.42 -24.99 9.27
C GLY A 87 1.75 -26.36 9.39
N THR A 88 0.43 -26.34 9.54
CA THR A 88 -0.44 -27.52 9.64
C THR A 88 -0.38 -28.42 8.40
N THR A 89 -0.01 -27.85 7.25
CA THR A 89 0.17 -28.57 5.98
C THR A 89 1.56 -29.19 5.82
N GLY A 90 2.46 -29.00 6.80
CA GLY A 90 3.85 -29.44 6.77
C GLY A 90 4.76 -28.58 5.89
N LYS A 91 4.24 -27.52 5.26
CA LYS A 91 5.02 -26.53 4.50
C LYS A 91 5.59 -25.46 5.44
N PRO A 92 6.77 -24.89 5.14
CA PRO A 92 7.31 -23.76 5.91
C PRO A 92 6.36 -22.55 5.89
N LEU A 93 6.16 -21.93 7.06
CA LEU A 93 5.47 -20.65 7.21
C LEU A 93 6.43 -19.51 6.86
N HIS A 94 6.83 -19.41 5.59
CA HIS A 94 7.87 -18.49 5.14
C HIS A 94 7.64 -18.00 3.70
N TYR A 95 7.78 -16.69 3.47
CA TYR A 95 7.64 -16.09 2.14
C TYR A 95 8.82 -16.34 1.20
N LYS A 96 10.01 -16.64 1.73
CA LYS A 96 11.19 -16.98 0.93
C LYS A 96 10.88 -18.12 -0.05
N GLY A 97 11.15 -17.88 -1.32
CA GLY A 97 10.91 -18.79 -2.44
C GLY A 97 9.51 -18.70 -3.04
N THR A 98 8.59 -17.90 -2.48
CA THR A 98 7.24 -17.76 -3.03
C THR A 98 7.17 -16.77 -4.19
N PRO A 99 6.29 -17.02 -5.19
CA PRO A 99 6.13 -16.11 -6.30
C PRO A 99 5.10 -15.01 -6.04
N PHE A 100 5.30 -13.87 -6.71
CA PHE A 100 4.18 -13.00 -7.05
C PHE A 100 3.40 -13.64 -8.19
N HIS A 101 2.29 -14.30 -7.86
CA HIS A 101 1.54 -15.16 -8.78
C HIS A 101 0.45 -14.40 -9.55
N ARG A 102 0.13 -13.16 -9.15
CA ARG A 102 -0.85 -12.32 -9.86
C ARG A 102 -0.40 -10.86 -9.89
N ILE A 103 -0.19 -10.30 -11.08
CA ILE A 103 0.31 -8.93 -11.29
C ILE A 103 -0.53 -8.24 -12.36
N ILE A 104 -1.24 -7.18 -11.97
CA ILE A 104 -2.14 -6.42 -12.87
C ILE A 104 -1.65 -4.97 -12.96
N PRO A 105 -1.15 -4.53 -14.12
CA PRO A 105 -0.75 -3.14 -14.34
C PRO A 105 -1.90 -2.15 -14.11
N GLY A 106 -1.60 -1.05 -13.43
CA GLY A 106 -2.57 -0.06 -12.99
C GLY A 106 -3.47 -0.55 -11.86
N PHE A 107 -3.04 -1.55 -11.08
CA PHE A 107 -3.83 -2.06 -9.96
C PHE A 107 -2.96 -2.51 -8.77
N MET A 108 -2.32 -3.69 -8.86
CA MET A 108 -1.58 -4.29 -7.74
C MET A 108 -0.67 -5.44 -8.18
N VAL A 109 0.29 -5.77 -7.30
CA VAL A 109 1.09 -7.01 -7.33
C VAL A 109 0.68 -7.89 -6.16
N GLN A 110 0.36 -9.16 -6.40
CA GLN A 110 -0.14 -10.11 -5.40
C GLN A 110 0.77 -11.34 -5.30
N GLY A 111 1.07 -11.74 -4.07
CA GLY A 111 1.96 -12.84 -3.72
C GLY A 111 1.53 -13.54 -2.43
N GLY A 112 2.46 -14.26 -1.82
CA GLY A 112 2.25 -14.86 -0.50
C GLY A 112 1.49 -16.19 -0.47
N ASP A 113 1.34 -16.88 -1.60
CA ASP A 113 0.91 -18.28 -1.59
C ASP A 113 2.10 -19.17 -1.21
N ILE A 114 2.23 -19.46 0.10
CA ILE A 114 3.31 -20.26 0.68
C ILE A 114 3.11 -21.78 0.49
N LEU A 115 1.94 -22.22 0.04
CA LEU A 115 1.61 -23.65 -0.05
C LEU A 115 1.80 -24.20 -1.46
N ARG A 116 1.34 -23.45 -2.47
CA ARG A 116 1.26 -23.88 -3.87
C ARG A 116 1.99 -22.95 -4.83
N GLY A 117 2.11 -21.67 -4.47
CA GLY A 117 2.68 -20.64 -5.33
C GLY A 117 1.85 -20.32 -6.59
N ASP A 118 0.59 -20.73 -6.64
CA ASP A 118 -0.30 -20.56 -7.80
C ASP A 118 -1.52 -19.65 -7.52
N GLY A 119 -1.62 -19.12 -6.29
CA GLY A 119 -2.70 -18.29 -5.80
C GLY A 119 -3.86 -19.06 -5.18
N LYS A 120 -3.80 -20.40 -5.14
CA LYS A 120 -4.85 -21.24 -4.55
C LYS A 120 -4.52 -21.73 -3.14
N GLY A 121 -3.30 -21.51 -2.68
CA GLY A 121 -2.85 -21.85 -1.33
C GLY A 121 -2.75 -20.63 -0.42
N SER A 122 -3.05 -20.81 0.86
CA SER A 122 -2.89 -19.79 1.89
C SER A 122 -2.91 -20.45 3.26
N GLU A 123 -2.01 -20.05 4.16
CA GLU A 123 -2.01 -20.49 5.55
C GLU A 123 -1.40 -19.40 6.43
N SER A 124 -2.07 -19.01 7.51
CA SER A 124 -1.54 -18.07 8.49
C SER A 124 -0.71 -18.77 9.56
N ILE A 125 0.04 -17.98 10.32
CA ILE A 125 0.77 -18.47 11.51
C ILE A 125 -0.14 -18.96 12.63
N TYR A 126 -1.45 -18.70 12.54
CA TYR A 126 -2.45 -19.07 13.55
C TYR A 126 -3.12 -20.42 13.27
N GLY A 127 -2.74 -21.10 12.17
CA GLY A 127 -3.34 -22.34 11.71
C GLY A 127 -4.56 -22.08 10.81
N GLY A 128 -4.35 -22.22 9.49
CA GLY A 128 -5.40 -21.97 8.49
C GLY A 128 -5.67 -20.47 8.30
N LYS A 129 -6.96 -20.08 8.31
CA LYS A 129 -7.41 -18.71 8.07
C LYS A 129 -7.67 -17.95 9.39
N PHE A 130 -7.61 -16.62 9.37
CA PHE A 130 -7.97 -15.76 10.51
C PHE A 130 -8.94 -14.62 10.12
N PRO A 131 -9.70 -14.08 11.10
CA PRO A 131 -10.70 -13.03 10.86
C PRO A 131 -10.15 -11.71 10.32
N ASP A 132 -11.02 -10.88 9.77
CA ASP A 132 -10.69 -9.48 9.44
C ASP A 132 -10.51 -8.68 10.72
N GLU A 133 -9.32 -8.12 10.94
CA GLU A 133 -9.00 -7.46 12.21
C GLU A 133 -9.69 -6.10 12.37
N ASN A 134 -9.60 -5.24 11.35
CA ASN A 134 -10.44 -4.04 11.17
C ASN A 134 -10.19 -3.41 9.77
N PHE A 135 -11.01 -2.42 9.40
CA PHE A 135 -10.92 -1.69 8.12
C PHE A 135 -10.66 -0.19 8.30
N SER A 136 -9.93 0.18 9.36
CA SER A 136 -9.64 1.58 9.70
C SER A 136 -8.69 2.24 8.69
N ILE A 137 -7.75 1.47 8.14
CA ILE A 137 -6.75 1.92 7.17
C ILE A 137 -7.34 1.83 5.76
N LYS A 138 -7.21 2.91 4.99
CA LYS A 138 -7.74 3.03 3.62
C LYS A 138 -6.69 2.74 2.58
N HIS A 139 -7.12 2.25 1.42
CA HIS A 139 -6.27 2.07 0.25
C HIS A 139 -6.14 3.39 -0.52
N SER A 140 -5.69 4.43 0.17
CA SER A 140 -5.73 5.83 -0.29
C SER A 140 -4.63 6.20 -1.28
N HIS A 141 -3.58 5.38 -1.42
CA HIS A 141 -2.43 5.62 -2.30
C HIS A 141 -1.79 4.31 -2.80
N ALA A 142 -0.81 4.44 -3.70
CA ALA A 142 0.06 3.34 -4.12
C ALA A 142 1.02 2.94 -3.00
N GLY A 143 1.37 1.66 -2.92
CA GLY A 143 2.29 1.10 -1.92
C GLY A 143 1.61 0.67 -0.62
N VAL A 144 0.28 0.69 -0.54
CA VAL A 144 -0.45 0.09 0.58
C VAL A 144 -0.31 -1.43 0.50
N VAL A 145 0.03 -2.07 1.61
CA VAL A 145 0.13 -3.52 1.73
C VAL A 145 -1.10 -4.04 2.47
N SER A 146 -1.80 -5.00 1.87
CA SER A 146 -3.11 -5.44 2.32
C SER A 146 -3.33 -6.93 2.09
N MET A 147 -4.18 -7.54 2.92
CA MET A 147 -4.45 -8.97 2.88
C MET A 147 -5.29 -9.34 1.65
N ALA A 148 -4.86 -10.36 0.91
CA ALA A 148 -5.74 -11.02 -0.04
C ALA A 148 -6.59 -12.07 0.71
N ASN A 149 -7.88 -12.12 0.42
CA ASN A 149 -8.83 -13.03 1.04
C ASN A 149 -9.78 -13.63 0.00
N SER A 150 -10.61 -14.59 0.41
CA SER A 150 -11.65 -15.22 -0.40
C SER A 150 -13.05 -14.92 0.14
N GLY A 151 -13.26 -13.69 0.63
CA GLY A 151 -14.45 -13.26 1.36
C GLY A 151 -14.18 -12.96 2.84
N PRO A 152 -15.21 -12.60 3.62
CA PRO A 152 -15.06 -12.20 5.02
C PRO A 152 -14.32 -13.24 5.86
N ASP A 153 -13.48 -12.75 6.78
CA ASP A 153 -12.78 -13.56 7.79
C ASP A 153 -11.92 -14.70 7.23
N SER A 154 -11.30 -14.47 6.07
CA SER A 154 -10.57 -15.52 5.35
C SER A 154 -9.11 -15.19 5.04
N ASN A 155 -8.50 -14.35 5.89
CA ASN A 155 -7.10 -13.96 5.78
C ASN A 155 -6.17 -15.14 6.04
N GLY A 156 -5.05 -15.22 5.31
CA GLY A 156 -4.06 -16.28 5.47
C GLY A 156 -2.64 -15.73 5.29
N SER A 157 -1.92 -16.21 4.28
CA SER A 157 -0.58 -15.70 3.93
C SER A 157 -0.57 -14.78 2.72
N GLN A 158 -1.59 -14.84 1.85
CA GLN A 158 -1.59 -14.04 0.63
C GLN A 158 -1.80 -12.55 0.91
N PHE A 159 -1.08 -11.72 0.17
CA PHE A 159 -1.11 -10.26 0.28
C PHE A 159 -0.99 -9.62 -1.09
N PHE A 160 -1.33 -8.34 -1.19
CA PHE A 160 -1.04 -7.52 -2.34
C PHE A 160 -0.44 -6.17 -1.95
N ILE A 161 0.30 -5.58 -2.88
CA ILE A 161 0.82 -4.21 -2.80
C ILE A 161 0.15 -3.40 -3.90
N THR A 162 -0.53 -2.32 -3.53
CA THR A 162 -1.21 -1.44 -4.51
C THR A 162 -0.20 -0.67 -5.35
N THR A 163 -0.50 -0.44 -6.63
CA THR A 163 0.30 0.43 -7.51
C THR A 163 -0.42 1.74 -7.84
N ILE A 164 -1.69 1.84 -7.48
CA ILE A 164 -2.52 3.05 -7.53
C ILE A 164 -3.36 3.15 -6.25
N LYS A 165 -4.14 4.24 -6.11
CA LYS A 165 -5.23 4.29 -5.12
C LYS A 165 -6.32 3.28 -5.50
N THR A 166 -6.76 2.46 -4.55
CA THR A 166 -7.75 1.38 -4.78
C THR A 166 -8.87 1.42 -3.74
N SER A 167 -9.54 2.56 -3.58
CA SER A 167 -10.56 2.76 -2.52
C SER A 167 -11.78 1.85 -2.61
N TRP A 168 -11.99 1.17 -3.75
CA TRP A 168 -13.04 0.15 -3.88
C TRP A 168 -12.73 -1.15 -3.12
N LEU A 169 -11.53 -1.29 -2.56
CA LEU A 169 -11.14 -2.40 -1.68
C LEU A 169 -11.34 -2.06 -0.18
N ASP A 170 -11.71 -0.83 0.14
CA ASP A 170 -11.95 -0.40 1.52
C ASP A 170 -13.15 -1.14 2.11
N GLY A 171 -12.98 -1.72 3.31
CA GLY A 171 -14.03 -2.51 3.96
C GLY A 171 -14.05 -3.99 3.57
N GLU A 172 -13.25 -4.39 2.58
CA GLU A 172 -13.19 -5.78 2.09
C GLU A 172 -11.82 -6.42 2.35
N HIS A 173 -10.75 -5.62 2.40
CA HIS A 173 -9.38 -6.09 2.60
C HIS A 173 -8.71 -5.33 3.74
N VAL A 174 -8.09 -6.06 4.67
CA VAL A 174 -7.37 -5.47 5.81
C VAL A 174 -6.02 -4.92 5.33
N ALA A 175 -5.91 -3.60 5.21
CA ALA A 175 -4.64 -2.92 5.00
C ALA A 175 -3.83 -2.91 6.31
N PHE A 176 -2.56 -3.31 6.25
CA PHE A 176 -1.75 -3.54 7.44
C PHE A 176 -0.33 -2.98 7.38
N GLY A 177 0.05 -2.37 6.27
CA GLY A 177 1.35 -1.72 6.15
C GLY A 177 1.44 -0.86 4.91
N ARG A 178 2.63 -0.29 4.70
CA ARG A 178 2.99 0.39 3.46
C ARG A 178 4.44 0.13 3.08
N VAL A 179 4.72 0.16 1.79
CA VAL A 179 6.09 0.21 1.29
C VAL A 179 6.72 1.54 1.71
N ILE A 180 7.85 1.47 2.41
CA ILE A 180 8.62 2.62 2.86
C ILE A 180 9.91 2.82 2.05
N GLN A 181 10.42 1.76 1.42
CA GLN A 181 11.55 1.82 0.47
C GLN A 181 11.33 0.76 -0.62
N GLY A 182 11.79 1.00 -1.85
CA GLY A 182 11.67 0.03 -2.94
C GLY A 182 10.36 0.08 -3.73
N MET A 183 9.64 1.20 -3.73
CA MET A 183 8.44 1.34 -4.58
C MET A 183 8.76 1.29 -6.08
N ASP A 184 9.95 1.73 -6.48
CA ASP A 184 10.50 1.53 -7.83
C ASP A 184 10.62 0.04 -8.19
N THR A 185 11.03 -0.81 -7.24
CA THR A 185 11.03 -2.28 -7.41
C THR A 185 9.61 -2.80 -7.63
N VAL A 186 8.62 -2.33 -6.87
CA VAL A 186 7.20 -2.69 -7.06
C VAL A 186 6.71 -2.30 -8.46
N PHE A 187 7.00 -1.08 -8.91
CA PHE A 187 6.64 -0.65 -10.27
C PHE A 187 7.39 -1.41 -11.36
N ALA A 188 8.64 -1.81 -11.11
CA ALA A 188 9.40 -2.65 -12.03
C ALA A 188 8.82 -4.07 -12.13
N ILE A 189 8.33 -4.65 -11.03
CA ILE A 189 7.56 -5.91 -11.03
C ILE A 189 6.30 -5.75 -11.89
N GLU A 190 5.50 -4.71 -11.61
CA GLU A 190 4.26 -4.41 -12.33
C GLU A 190 4.49 -4.24 -13.83
N GLY A 191 5.36 -3.31 -14.21
CA GLY A 191 5.66 -2.98 -15.60
C GLY A 191 6.42 -4.09 -16.33
N GLY A 192 7.29 -4.83 -15.62
CA GLY A 192 8.17 -5.85 -16.17
C GLY A 192 7.53 -7.22 -16.37
N ALA A 193 6.60 -7.61 -15.49
CA ALA A 193 5.98 -8.93 -15.47
C ALA A 193 4.45 -8.92 -15.59
N GLY A 194 3.79 -7.78 -15.41
CA GLY A 194 2.32 -7.71 -15.36
C GLY A 194 1.61 -7.99 -16.68
N THR A 195 0.35 -8.43 -16.55
CA THR A 195 -0.59 -8.65 -17.65
C THR A 195 -2.00 -8.28 -17.23
N TYR A 196 -2.90 -8.04 -18.19
CA TYR A 196 -4.28 -7.63 -17.88
C TYR A 196 -5.10 -8.75 -17.19
N ASN A 197 -4.83 -10.02 -17.51
CA ASN A 197 -5.50 -11.15 -16.84
C ASN A 197 -4.86 -11.51 -15.48
N GLY A 198 -3.82 -10.77 -15.08
CA GLY A 198 -3.08 -10.96 -13.84
C GLY A 198 -2.04 -12.07 -13.87
N LYS A 199 -2.05 -13.01 -14.82
CA LYS A 199 -1.03 -14.05 -14.87
C LYS A 199 0.30 -13.44 -15.34
N PRO A 200 1.38 -13.45 -14.52
CA PRO A 200 2.64 -12.82 -14.89
C PRO A 200 3.24 -13.43 -16.16
N ARG A 201 3.84 -12.59 -17.01
CA ARG A 201 4.58 -13.02 -18.22
C ARG A 201 6.03 -13.44 -17.94
N LYS A 202 6.53 -13.10 -16.75
CA LYS A 202 7.85 -13.45 -16.23
C LYS A 202 7.72 -13.98 -14.82
N LYS A 203 8.62 -14.86 -14.40
CA LYS A 203 8.59 -15.41 -13.04
C LYS A 203 9.17 -14.37 -12.08
N VAL A 204 8.36 -13.92 -11.12
CA VAL A 204 8.79 -12.97 -10.08
C VAL A 204 8.76 -13.70 -8.73
N VAL A 205 9.88 -13.72 -8.01
CA VAL A 205 10.05 -14.55 -6.80
C VAL A 205 10.65 -13.71 -5.67
N ILE A 206 10.13 -13.89 -4.46
CA ILE A 206 10.75 -13.40 -3.23
C ILE A 206 11.92 -14.34 -2.91
N ILE A 207 13.15 -13.94 -3.19
CA ILE A 207 14.34 -14.78 -3.01
C ILE A 207 14.88 -14.76 -1.58
N ASP A 208 14.60 -13.69 -0.84
CA ASP A 208 14.88 -13.59 0.58
C ASP A 208 13.85 -12.68 1.26
N SER A 209 13.61 -12.91 2.54
CA SER A 209 12.71 -12.09 3.34
C SER A 209 13.12 -12.13 4.80
N GLY A 210 12.71 -11.10 5.55
CA GLY A 210 12.97 -11.07 6.99
C GLY A 210 12.56 -9.76 7.62
N GLU A 211 12.95 -9.61 8.87
CA GLU A 211 12.74 -8.41 9.66
C GLU A 211 14.02 -7.59 9.75
N LEU A 212 13.90 -6.26 9.65
CA LEU A 212 15.00 -5.33 9.85
C LEU A 212 14.98 -4.83 11.29
N PRO A 213 16.16 -4.55 11.90
CA PRO A 213 16.21 -3.93 13.21
C PRO A 213 15.43 -2.62 13.25
N GLN A 214 14.75 -2.35 14.37
CA GLN A 214 14.23 -1.02 14.63
C GLN A 214 15.41 -0.05 14.72
N THR A 215 15.45 0.93 13.82
CA THR A 215 16.33 2.09 13.94
C THR A 215 15.65 3.08 14.88
N GLU A 216 16.31 3.48 15.96
CA GLU A 216 15.80 4.50 16.88
C GLU A 216 15.42 5.78 16.08
N SER A 217 14.18 6.24 16.26
CA SER A 217 13.63 7.54 15.84
C SER A 217 13.69 7.91 14.35
N GLU A 218 12.59 7.67 13.64
CA GLU A 218 12.08 8.64 12.65
C GLU A 218 10.74 9.17 13.19
N GLU A 219 10.81 9.97 14.25
CA GLU A 219 9.74 10.93 14.55
C GLU A 219 9.77 11.98 13.43
N VAL A 220 8.73 12.00 12.59
CA VAL A 220 8.44 13.10 11.66
C VAL A 220 7.21 13.84 12.14
#